data_AF-A0A4P6WMZ8-F1
#
_entry.id   AF-A0A4P6WMZ8-F1
#
_cell.length_a   1.000
_cell.length_b   1.000
_cell.length_c   1.000
_cell.angle_alpha   90.00
_cell.angle_beta   90.00
_cell.angle_gamma   90.00
#
_symmetry.space_group_name_H-M   'P 1'
#
loop_
_entity.id
_entity.type
_entity.pdbx_description
1 polymer ?
#
loop_
_entity_poly.entity_id
_entity_poly.type
_entity_poly.pdbx_seq_one_letter_code
_entity_poly.pdbx_strand_id
1 'polypeptide(L)'
;MEKVNFDTVEICEGIHCKDCGWPIIHACVNWDTDLFPSQEHLDVYPDDEIADWWGYCSNKTCKNHTGRAWGQSELDFAQRG
;
A
#
# COMPACT_ATOMS: atom_id res chain seq x y z
N MET A 1 1.74 -23.29 15.60
CA MET A 1 1.65 -21.93 15.02
C MET A 1 0.28 -21.83 14.39
N GLU A 2 -0.65 -21.09 14.99
CA GLU A 2 -1.97 -20.87 14.41
C GLU A 2 -1.80 -20.01 13.15
N LYS A 3 -2.46 -20.40 12.06
CA LYS A 3 -2.53 -19.55 10.86
C LYS A 3 -3.40 -18.36 11.20
N VAL A 4 -2.82 -17.17 11.06
CA VAL A 4 -3.54 -15.90 11.15
C VAL A 4 -4.53 -15.81 9.98
N ASN A 5 -5.82 -15.59 10.27
CA ASN A 5 -6.93 -15.52 9.29
C ASN A 5 -7.51 -14.10 9.20
N PHE A 6 -6.67 -13.06 9.20
CA PHE A 6 -7.13 -11.70 8.92
C PHE A 6 -6.88 -11.41 7.44
N ASP A 7 -7.80 -10.73 6.79
CA ASP A 7 -7.62 -10.22 5.44
C ASP A 7 -6.48 -9.18 5.51
N THR A 8 -5.25 -9.61 5.21
CA THR A 8 -4.09 -8.71 5.12
C THR A 8 -4.19 -7.79 3.91
N VAL A 9 -5.28 -7.85 3.16
CA VAL A 9 -5.52 -7.10 1.93
C VAL A 9 -6.94 -6.53 1.96
N GLU A 10 -7.08 -5.23 1.72
CA GLU A 10 -8.38 -4.54 1.65
C GLU A 10 -8.48 -3.63 0.43
N ILE A 11 -9.71 -3.40 -0.04
CA ILE A 11 -10.02 -2.29 -0.95
C ILE A 11 -10.27 -1.06 -0.10
N CYS A 12 -9.60 0.03 -0.41
CA CYS A 12 -9.63 1.21 0.43
C CYS A 12 -10.80 2.11 0.04
N GLU A 13 -11.81 2.13 0.89
CA GLU A 13 -13.04 2.86 0.64
C GLU A 13 -12.79 4.36 0.43
N GLY A 14 -13.40 4.92 -0.62
CA GLY A 14 -13.28 6.33 -0.97
C GLY A 14 -11.93 6.73 -1.59
N ILE A 15 -10.97 5.81 -1.70
CA ILE A 15 -9.64 6.07 -2.28
C ILE A 15 -9.55 5.45 -3.67
N HIS A 16 -9.20 6.29 -4.65
CA HIS A 16 -9.12 5.89 -6.05
C HIS A 16 -7.81 6.32 -6.69
N CYS A 17 -7.37 5.57 -7.70
CA CYS A 17 -6.21 5.92 -8.51
C CYS A 17 -6.48 7.20 -9.31
N LYS A 18 -5.60 8.20 -9.20
CA LYS A 18 -5.68 9.46 -9.96
C LYS A 18 -5.68 9.26 -11.48
N ASP A 19 -4.99 8.24 -11.97
CA ASP A 19 -4.79 8.02 -13.41
C ASP A 19 -5.96 7.30 -14.08
N CYS A 20 -6.66 6.40 -13.38
CA CYS A 20 -7.71 5.58 -14.00
C CYS A 20 -9.03 5.51 -13.23
N GLY A 21 -9.11 6.11 -12.05
CA GLY A 21 -10.31 6.15 -11.22
C GLY A 21 -10.67 4.82 -10.54
N TRP A 22 -9.90 3.75 -10.74
CA TRP A 22 -10.17 2.47 -10.09
C TRP A 22 -9.78 2.49 -8.60
N PRO A 23 -10.43 1.65 -7.77
CA PRO A 23 -10.10 1.55 -6.35
C PRO A 23 -8.64 1.16 -6.10
N ILE A 24 -8.11 1.59 -4.96
CA ILE A 24 -6.81 1.17 -4.45
C ILE A 24 -6.97 -0.05 -3.54
N ILE A 25 -6.01 -0.98 -3.64
CA ILE A 25 -5.87 -2.12 -2.73
C ILE A 25 -4.67 -1.87 -1.83
N HIS A 26 -4.81 -2.08 -0.51
CA HIS A 26 -3.68 -2.13 0.42
C HIS A 26 -3.45 -3.55 0.88
N ALA A 27 -2.19 -3.94 0.98
CA ALA A 27 -1.78 -5.15 1.67
C ALA A 27 -0.89 -4.77 2.88
N CYS A 28 -1.17 -5.29 4.07
CA CYS A 28 -0.22 -5.23 5.19
C CYS A 28 0.94 -6.17 4.86
N VAL A 29 2.17 -5.65 4.83
CA VAL A 29 3.35 -6.42 4.41
C VAL A 29 4.46 -6.50 5.46
N ASN A 30 4.35 -5.74 6.55
CA ASN A 30 5.19 -5.89 7.75
C ASN A 30 4.32 -6.07 9.00
N TRP A 31 4.80 -6.88 9.95
CA TRP A 31 4.16 -7.14 11.25
C TRP A 31 5.01 -6.63 12.43
N ASP A 32 6.24 -6.19 12.18
CA ASP A 32 7.11 -5.64 13.22
C ASP A 32 6.61 -4.25 13.64
N THR A 33 5.89 -4.22 14.76
CA THR A 33 5.22 -3.03 15.29
C THR A 33 6.16 -1.99 15.88
N ASP A 34 7.46 -2.27 15.96
CA ASP A 34 8.46 -1.37 16.54
C ASP A 34 9.24 -0.58 15.46
N LEU A 35 8.99 -0.84 14.18
CA LEU A 35 9.68 -0.21 13.04
C LEU A 35 8.67 0.47 12.11
N PHE A 36 8.63 1.80 12.17
CA PHE A 36 7.78 2.63 11.29
C PHE A 36 8.66 3.47 10.35
N PRO A 37 8.83 3.07 9.08
CA PRO A 37 9.62 3.86 8.13
C PRO A 37 8.91 5.17 7.77
N SER A 38 9.70 6.23 7.58
CA SER A 38 9.19 7.44 6.93
C SER A 38 8.96 7.18 5.44
N GLN A 39 8.09 7.96 4.79
CA GLN A 39 7.92 7.88 3.34
C GLN A 39 9.24 8.18 2.60
N GLU A 40 10.04 9.12 3.10
CA GLU A 40 11.36 9.44 2.54
C GLU A 40 12.31 8.21 2.55
N HIS A 41 12.25 7.40 3.61
CA HIS A 41 13.01 6.15 3.67
C HIS A 41 12.55 5.16 2.59
N LEU A 42 11.24 4.98 2.45
CA LEU A 42 10.67 4.06 1.45
C LEU A 42 10.87 4.51 0.01
N ASP A 43 10.98 5.82 -0.23
CA ASP A 43 11.30 6.35 -1.56
C ASP A 43 12.75 5.99 -1.97
N VAL A 44 13.66 5.86 -1.00
CA VAL A 44 15.05 5.43 -1.21
C VAL A 44 15.18 3.90 -1.17
N TYR A 45 14.43 3.23 -0.30
CA TYR A 45 14.45 1.79 -0.06
C TYR A 45 13.04 1.20 -0.18
N PRO A 46 12.48 1.09 -1.41
CA PRO A 46 11.10 0.68 -1.63
C PRO A 46 10.84 -0.81 -1.37
N ASP A 47 11.88 -1.64 -1.37
CA ASP A 47 11.82 -3.07 -1.08
C ASP A 47 12.25 -3.39 0.36
N ASP A 48 12.36 -2.37 1.23
CA ASP A 48 12.74 -2.58 2.61
C ASP A 48 11.63 -3.34 3.36
N GLU A 49 12.00 -4.41 4.07
CA GLU A 49 11.09 -5.33 4.77
C GLU A 49 10.32 -4.64 5.90
N ILE A 50 10.64 -3.38 6.20
CA ILE A 50 10.00 -2.56 7.23
C ILE A 50 8.73 -1.82 6.75
N ALA A 51 8.38 -1.88 5.46
CA ALA A 51 7.18 -1.23 4.95
C ALA A 51 5.91 -1.80 5.60
N ASP A 52 5.12 -0.97 6.28
CA ASP A 52 3.87 -1.41 6.89
C ASP A 52 2.87 -1.92 5.85
N TRP A 53 2.77 -1.20 4.72
CA TRP A 53 1.76 -1.44 3.69
C TRP A 53 2.35 -1.48 2.27
N TRP A 54 1.68 -2.23 1.40
CA TRP A 54 1.86 -2.19 -0.05
C TRP A 54 0.57 -1.75 -0.73
N GLY A 55 0.60 -0.59 -1.39
CA GLY A 55 -0.57 -0.03 -2.07
C GLY A 55 -0.49 -0.21 -3.59
N TYR A 56 -1.55 -0.68 -4.24
CA TYR A 56 -1.58 -0.83 -5.70
C TYR A 56 -2.97 -0.59 -6.30
N CYS A 57 -3.00 -0.17 -7.57
CA CYS A 57 -4.24 0.03 -8.31
C CYS A 57 -4.89 -1.33 -8.63
N SER A 58 -6.19 -1.48 -8.37
CA SER A 58 -6.95 -2.70 -8.69
C SER A 58 -7.08 -3.00 -10.19
N ASN A 59 -6.86 -2.01 -11.06
CA ASN A 59 -6.85 -2.20 -12.50
C ASN A 59 -5.51 -2.78 -12.97
N LYS A 60 -5.51 -4.03 -13.42
CA LYS A 60 -4.32 -4.76 -13.91
C LYS A 60 -3.58 -4.10 -15.08
N THR A 61 -4.25 -3.23 -15.84
CA THR A 61 -3.65 -2.52 -16.98
C THR A 61 -3.10 -1.14 -16.61
N CYS A 62 -3.36 -0.67 -15.40
CA CYS A 62 -2.85 0.61 -14.91
C CYS A 62 -1.36 0.50 -14.58
N LYS A 63 -0.57 1.53 -14.91
CA LYS A 63 0.86 1.60 -14.55
C LYS A 63 1.10 1.48 -13.04
N ASN A 64 0.13 1.88 -12.22
CA ASN A 64 0.20 1.83 -10.75
C ASN A 64 -0.21 0.45 -10.19
N HIS A 65 -0.45 -0.56 -11.04
CA HIS A 65 -0.81 -1.91 -10.61
C HIS A 65 0.36 -2.68 -9.96
N THR A 66 1.60 -2.33 -10.32
CA THR A 66 2.79 -2.91 -9.67
C THR A 66 2.87 -2.53 -8.19
N GLY A 67 2.20 -1.43 -7.82
CA GLY A 67 2.17 -0.90 -6.47
C GLY A 67 3.48 -0.28 -6.03
N ARG A 68 3.52 0.03 -4.74
CA ARG A 68 4.71 0.48 -4.01
C ARG A 68 4.55 0.27 -2.51
N ALA A 69 5.69 0.29 -1.82
CA ALA A 69 5.73 0.39 -0.37
C ALA A 69 5.14 1.70 0.13
N TRP A 70 4.57 1.61 1.33
CA TRP A 70 3.84 2.69 1.97
C TRP A 70 3.99 2.59 3.50
N GLY A 71 4.39 3.71 4.12
CA GLY A 71 4.34 3.92 5.57
C GLY A 71 2.94 4.37 6.04
N GLN A 72 2.87 5.35 6.96
CA GLN A 72 1.58 5.83 7.51
C GLN A 72 0.96 7.03 6.77
N SER A 73 1.63 7.62 5.76
CA SER A 73 1.22 8.88 5.09
C SER A 73 0.71 8.68 3.67
N GLU A 74 -0.25 9.48 3.18
CA GLU A 74 -0.99 9.27 1.91
C GLU A 74 -0.15 8.90 0.65
N LEU A 75 -0.72 8.03 -0.20
CA LEU A 75 -0.19 7.73 -1.53
C LEU A 75 -0.37 8.92 -2.50
N ASP A 76 0.72 9.45 -3.05
CA ASP A 76 0.70 10.48 -4.10
C ASP A 76 -0.13 10.15 -5.38
N PHE A 77 -0.36 8.89 -5.75
CA PHE A 77 -1.15 8.48 -6.91
C PHE A 77 -2.61 8.19 -6.55
N ALA A 78 -2.95 8.28 -5.27
CA ALA A 78 -4.29 8.05 -4.76
C ALA A 78 -4.94 9.39 -4.37
N GLN A 79 -6.25 9.47 -4.56
CA GLN A 79 -7.04 10.62 -4.15
C GLN A 79 -8.31 10.17 -3.44
N ARG A 80 -8.75 10.98 -2.47
CA ARG A 80 -10.09 10.85 -1.88
C ARG A 80 -11.11 11.45 -2.83
N GLY A 81 -12.19 10.69 -3.08
CA GLY A 81 -13.37 11.15 -3.81
C GLY A 81 -14.30 12.00 -2.94
#